data_AF-A0A1R1D8P1-F1
#
_entry.id   AF-A0A1R1D8P1-F1
#
_cell.length_a   1.000
_cell.length_b   1.000
_cell.length_c   1.000
_cell.angle_alpha   90.00
_cell.angle_beta   90.00
_cell.angle_gamma   90.00
#
_symmetry.space_group_name_H-M   'P 1'
#
loop_
_entity.id
_entity.type
_entity.pdbx_description
1 polymer ?
#
loop_
_entity_poly.entity_id
_entity_poly.type
_entity_poly.pdbx_seq_one_letter_code
_entity_poly.pdbx_strand_id
1 'polypeptide(L)' 'MLQFNVYNYQLSVGQIDILGVSSASMLQVGDTDCVSLYSMFDTPPESVIVGPMAPFPLPEGSEGMIGES' A
#
# COMPACT_ATOMS: atom_id res chain seq x y z
N MET A 1 -45.11 12.20 -14.82
CA MET A 1 -43.72 11.78 -15.08
C MET A 1 -43.47 10.56 -14.20
N LEU A 2 -43.12 9.40 -14.78
CA LEU A 2 -42.87 8.19 -14.00
C LEU A 2 -41.43 8.23 -13.48
N GLN A 3 -41.29 8.21 -12.16
CA GLN A 3 -40.00 8.14 -11.48
C GLN A 3 -39.73 6.69 -11.11
N PHE A 4 -38.74 6.09 -11.75
CA PHE A 4 -38.32 4.71 -11.50
C PHE A 4 -37.13 4.73 -10.55
N ASN A 5 -37.36 4.30 -9.31
CA ASN A 5 -36.31 4.16 -8.29
C ASN A 5 -36.07 2.67 -8.04
N VAL A 6 -34.84 2.21 -8.26
CA VAL A 6 -34.43 0.85 -7.89
C VAL A 6 -33.87 0.90 -6.49
N TYR A 7 -34.53 0.23 -5.55
CA TYR A 7 -34.03 0.04 -4.19
C TYR A 7 -33.41 -1.35 -4.11
N ASN A 8 -32.09 -1.43 -4.04
CA ASN A 8 -31.46 -2.62 -3.47
C ASN A 8 -31.82 -2.63 -1.98
N TYR A 9 -32.53 -3.65 -1.51
CA TYR A 9 -32.74 -3.84 -0.08
C TYR A 9 -31.42 -4.33 0.56
N GLN A 10 -31.46 -5.32 1.46
CA GLN A 10 -30.31 -5.64 2.31
C GLN A 10 -29.06 -6.07 1.52
N LEU A 11 -28.02 -5.25 1.58
CA LEU A 11 -26.64 -5.65 1.28
C LEU A 11 -26.21 -6.67 2.34
N SER A 12 -26.42 -7.96 2.07
CA SER A 12 -26.11 -9.04 3.02
C SER A 12 -24.71 -9.56 2.79
N VAL A 13 -23.73 -8.94 3.45
CA VAL A 13 -22.36 -9.45 3.50
C VAL A 13 -22.28 -10.55 4.55
N GLY A 14 -22.10 -11.79 4.12
CA GLY A 14 -22.03 -12.96 5.03
C GLY A 14 -20.72 -13.03 5.81
N GLN A 15 -19.62 -13.32 5.13
CA GLN A 15 -18.29 -13.33 5.74
C GLN A 15 -17.28 -12.74 4.76
N ILE A 16 -16.44 -11.82 5.24
CA ILE A 16 -15.27 -11.33 4.52
C ILE A 16 -14.07 -11.69 5.37
N ASP A 17 -13.13 -12.45 4.80
CA ASP A 17 -11.87 -12.79 5.44
C ASP A 17 -10.72 -12.11 4.67
N ILE A 18 -9.96 -11.27 5.38
CA ILE A 18 -8.92 -10.41 4.79
C ILE A 18 -7.62 -10.63 5.56
N LEU A 19 -6.63 -11.18 4.89
CA LEU A 19 -5.31 -11.46 5.47
C LEU A 19 -4.43 -10.19 5.58
N GLY A 20 -4.73 -9.16 4.78
CA GLY A 20 -4.05 -7.87 4.85
C GLY A 20 -4.53 -6.91 3.77
N VAL A 21 -4.48 -5.62 4.08
CA VAL A 21 -4.76 -4.49 3.18
C VAL A 21 -3.42 -3.77 3.02
N SER A 22 -2.89 -3.68 1.79
CA SER A 22 -1.56 -3.09 1.53
C SER A 22 -1.57 -1.58 1.76
N SER A 23 -0.38 -0.96 1.82
CA SER A 23 -0.24 0.50 1.71
C SER A 23 -0.96 0.99 0.45
N ALA A 24 -1.85 1.97 0.60
CA ALA A 24 -2.73 2.49 -0.44
C ALA A 24 -3.73 1.49 -1.04
N SER A 25 -4.54 0.81 -0.21
CA SER A 25 -5.65 -0.01 -0.70
C SER A 25 -6.96 0.29 0.02
N MET A 26 -8.07 0.02 -0.68
CA MET A 26 -9.43 0.26 -0.22
C MET A 26 -10.26 -0.99 -0.49
N LEU A 27 -10.89 -1.54 0.55
CA LEU A 27 -11.97 -2.52 0.39
C LEU A 27 -13.30 -1.81 0.57
N GLN A 28 -14.19 -1.95 -0.40
CA GLN A 28 -15.49 -1.32 -0.37
C GLN A 28 -16.61 -2.32 -0.63
N VAL A 29 -17.72 -2.15 0.09
CA VAL A 29 -18.95 -2.93 -0.09
C VAL A 29 -20.13 -1.97 -0.17
N GLY A 30 -20.93 -2.09 -1.22
CA GLY A 30 -21.99 -1.15 -1.56
C GLY A 30 -21.56 -0.17 -2.63
N ASP A 31 -22.34 0.89 -2.79
CA ASP A 31 -22.27 1.75 -3.96
C ASP A 31 -21.39 2.98 -3.68
N THR A 32 -20.73 3.51 -4.70
CA THR A 32 -20.05 4.80 -4.64
C THR A 32 -20.00 5.45 -6.00
N ASP A 33 -20.32 6.75 -6.01
CA ASP A 33 -20.36 7.56 -7.21
C ASP A 33 -18.98 7.92 -7.75
N CYS A 34 -18.00 8.17 -6.87
CA CYS A 34 -16.64 8.49 -7.26
C CYS A 34 -15.63 8.11 -6.17
N VAL A 35 -14.51 7.51 -6.58
CA VAL A 35 -13.35 7.26 -5.72
C VAL A 35 -12.17 8.06 -6.29
N SER A 36 -11.70 9.05 -5.54
CA SER A 36 -10.54 9.87 -5.92
C SER A 36 -9.36 9.53 -5.01
N LEU A 37 -8.30 8.96 -5.59
CA LEU A 37 -7.05 8.69 -4.89
C LEU A 37 -6.01 9.75 -5.26
N TYR A 38 -5.41 10.37 -4.25
CA TYR A 38 -4.31 11.31 -4.41
C TYR A 38 -3.08 10.73 -3.71
N SER A 39 -1.99 10.63 -4.45
CA SER A 39 -0.67 10.39 -3.88
C SER A 39 0.16 11.64 -4.14
N MET A 40 0.40 12.43 -3.10
CA MET A 40 1.24 13.62 -3.18
C MET A 40 2.58 13.28 -2.55
N PHE A 41 3.64 13.42 -3.35
CA PHE A 41 5.01 13.30 -2.86
C PHE A 41 5.41 14.69 -2.34
N ASP A 42 5.57 14.83 -1.03
CA ASP A 42 5.80 16.13 -0.35
C ASP A 42 7.29 16.54 -0.33
N THR A 43 8.12 15.93 -1.16
CA THR A 43 9.54 16.24 -1.22
C THR A 43 9.81 17.15 -2.44
N PRO A 44 10.36 18.36 -2.25
CA PRO A 44 10.85 19.19 -3.34
C PRO A 44 11.76 18.40 -4.31
N PRO A 45 11.81 18.73 -5.62
CA PRO A 45 12.62 18.00 -6.61
C PRO A 45 14.11 17.90 -6.25
N GLU A 46 14.61 18.80 -5.39
CA GLU A 46 15.98 18.81 -4.87
C GLU A 46 16.24 17.80 -3.73
N SER A 47 15.20 17.17 -3.18
CA SER A 47 15.27 16.25 -2.04
C SER A 47 15.10 14.77 -2.40
N VAL A 48 15.25 14.42 -3.69
CA VAL A 48 15.58 13.04 -4.09
C VAL A 48 16.97 12.71 -3.53
N ILE A 49 17.01 12.11 -2.34
CA ILE A 49 18.24 11.58 -1.75
C ILE A 49 18.56 10.28 -2.50
N VAL A 50 19.22 10.40 -3.66
CA VAL A 50 20.04 9.29 -4.18
C VAL A 50 21.26 9.20 -3.25
N GLY A 51 21.05 8.64 -2.06
CA GLY A 51 22.15 8.32 -1.16
C GLY A 51 23.01 7.24 -1.81
N PRO A 52 24.35 7.33 -1.78
CA PRO A 52 25.16 6.16 -2.06
C PRO A 52 24.70 5.07 -1.10
N MET A 53 24.36 3.88 -1.63
CA MET A 53 24.05 2.71 -0.81
C MET A 53 25.20 2.55 0.20
N ALA A 54 24.94 2.85 1.47
CA ALA A 54 25.93 2.62 2.51
C ALA A 54 26.26 1.12 2.48
N PRO A 55 27.54 0.73 2.55
CA PRO A 55 27.90 -0.68 2.60
C PRO A 55 27.13 -1.35 3.73
N PHE A 56 26.47 -2.47 3.43
CA PHE A 56 25.79 -3.25 4.46
C PHE A 56 26.77 -3.57 5.59
N PRO A 57 26.32 -3.55 6.86
CA PRO A 57 27.15 -4.02 7.96
C PRO A 57 27.58 -5.46 7.67
N LEU A 58 28.79 -5.79 8.08
CA LEU A 58 29.28 -7.16 7.97
C LEU A 58 28.27 -8.10 8.64
N PRO A 59 27.92 -9.24 8.01
CA PRO A 59 27.02 -10.20 8.64
C PRO A 59 27.58 -10.66 9.98
N GLU A 60 26.68 -10.88 10.95
CA GLU A 60 27.04 -11.38 12.28
C GLU A 60 27.84 -12.69 12.14
N GLY A 61 29.05 -12.73 12.73
CA GLY A 61 29.95 -13.89 12.65
C GLY A 61 31.12 -13.79 11.67
N SER A 62 31.36 -12.63 11.05
CA SER A 62 32.52 -12.41 10.16
C SER A 62 33.87 -12.23 10.89
N GLU A 63 33.88 -12.17 12.23
CA GLU A 63 35.10 -12.11 13.05
C GLU A 63 35.85 -13.44 13.03
N GLY A 64 36.66 -13.65 11.99
CA GLY A 64 37.51 -14.84 11.86
C GLY A 64 37.64 -15.37 10.43
N MET A 65 36.96 -14.75 9.47
CA MET A 65 37.11 -15.12 8.06
C MET A 65 38.42 -14.54 7.51
N ILE A 66 39.48 -15.34 7.50
CA ILE A 66 40.71 -15.01 6.77
C ILE A 66 40.41 -15.09 5.28
N GLY A 67 40.46 -13.95 4.59
CA GLY A 67 40.42 -13.94 3.13
C GLY A 67 41.64 -14.70 2.60
N GLU A 68 41.41 -15.64 1.68
CA GLU A 68 42.50 -16.32 0.98
C GLU A 68 43.33 -15.26 0.23
N SER A 69 44.65 -15.29 0.44
CA SER A 69 45.61 -14.29 -0.06
C SER A 69 45.79 -14.35 -1.58
#